data_AF-G3IQP9-F1
#
_entry.id   AF-G3IQP9-F1
#
_cell.length_a   1.000
_cell.length_b   1.000
_cell.length_c   1.000
_cell.angle_alpha   90.00
_cell.angle_beta   90.00
_cell.angle_gamma   90.00
#
_symmetry.space_group_name_H-M   'P 1'
#
loop_
_entity.id
_entity.type
_entity.pdbx_description
1 polymer ?
#
loop_
_entity_poly.entity_id
_entity_poly.type
_entity_poly.pdbx_seq_one_letter_code
_entity_poly.pdbx_strand_id
1 'polypeptide(L)'
;MRWLAECHNAIQWGNNLRIDLFKVKNLKHLVLLATMATLVVGLILFLIDPNIKSPLDGIWSAWVTMTHVGFGDVVPVSFFGRLLAAGLILFGLVFFSLFTALISVALIGRNMHVLGMDVQQIEQETGRIQTGESRILEELARLHERMAALEKQLSSNTDQDRSVN
;
A
#
# COMPACT_ATOMS: atom_id res chain seq x y z
N MET A 1 -27.12 19.30 -20.38
CA MET A 1 -26.15 18.42 -21.08
C MET A 1 -24.88 18.17 -20.25
N ARG A 2 -24.98 17.88 -18.93
CA ARG A 2 -23.82 17.49 -18.09
C ARG A 2 -23.55 15.98 -18.13
N TRP A 3 -24.61 15.19 -18.36
CA TRP A 3 -24.58 13.74 -18.46
C TRP A 3 -23.62 13.21 -19.54
N LEU A 4 -23.56 13.86 -20.71
CA LEU A 4 -22.66 13.44 -21.80
C LEU A 4 -21.17 13.69 -21.46
N ALA A 5 -20.87 14.76 -20.73
CA ALA A 5 -19.51 15.05 -20.27
C ALA A 5 -19.06 14.07 -19.16
N GLU A 6 -19.97 13.70 -18.27
CA GLU A 6 -19.73 12.69 -17.23
C GLU A 6 -19.53 11.29 -17.84
N CYS A 7 -20.32 10.91 -18.86
CA CYS A 7 -20.10 9.66 -19.59
C CYS A 7 -18.76 9.66 -20.35
N HIS A 8 -18.37 10.77 -20.97
CA HIS A 8 -17.07 10.87 -21.64
C HIS A 8 -15.90 10.73 -20.64
N ASN A 9 -16.00 11.39 -19.49
CA ASN A 9 -15.02 11.25 -18.40
C ASN A 9 -15.00 9.83 -17.83
N ALA A 10 -16.14 9.15 -17.69
CA ALA A 10 -16.20 7.77 -17.23
C ALA A 10 -15.58 6.78 -18.24
N ILE A 11 -15.75 7.03 -19.54
CA ILE A 11 -15.15 6.21 -20.61
C ILE A 11 -13.64 6.44 -20.67
N GLN A 12 -13.17 7.69 -20.58
CA GLN A 12 -11.74 7.99 -20.52
C GLN A 12 -11.08 7.46 -19.24
N TRP A 13 -11.79 7.54 -18.10
CA TRP A 13 -11.38 6.92 -16.83
C TRP A 13 -11.14 5.41 -17.01
N GLY A 14 -12.05 4.70 -17.68
CA GLY A 14 -11.93 3.27 -17.93
C GLY A 14 -10.79 2.92 -18.89
N ASN A 15 -10.59 3.70 -19.95
CA ASN A 15 -9.50 3.46 -20.89
C ASN A 15 -8.12 3.71 -20.25
N ASN A 16 -7.97 4.77 -19.47
CA ASN A 16 -6.72 5.08 -18.78
C ASN A 16 -6.38 4.01 -17.71
N LEU A 17 -7.39 3.52 -16.98
CA LEU A 17 -7.24 2.42 -16.02
C LEU A 17 -6.75 1.13 -16.70
N ARG A 18 -7.33 0.78 -17.86
CA ARG A 18 -6.88 -0.39 -18.63
C ARG A 18 -5.43 -0.22 -19.06
N ILE A 19 -5.03 0.94 -19.57
CA ILE A 19 -3.67 1.19 -20.05
C ILE A 19 -2.65 1.10 -18.90
N ASP A 20 -2.96 1.64 -17.73
CA ASP A 20 -2.08 1.57 -16.55
C ASP A 20 -1.95 0.14 -16.00
N LEU A 21 -3.05 -0.62 -15.95
CA LEU A 21 -3.04 -2.05 -15.61
C LEU A 21 -2.23 -2.88 -16.63
N PHE A 22 -2.29 -2.57 -17.92
CA PHE A 22 -1.48 -3.25 -18.94
C PHE A 22 -0.01 -2.80 -18.96
N LYS A 23 0.31 -1.62 -18.39
CA LYS A 23 1.67 -1.08 -18.28
C LYS A 23 2.47 -1.69 -17.13
N VAL A 24 1.83 -2.15 -16.05
CA VAL A 24 2.55 -2.84 -14.97
C VAL A 24 3.08 -4.18 -15.51
N LYS A 25 4.35 -4.16 -15.94
CA LYS A 25 5.06 -5.34 -16.49
C LYS A 25 4.90 -6.56 -15.58
N ASN A 26 4.85 -6.36 -14.27
CA ASN A 26 4.76 -7.42 -13.28
C ASN A 26 3.35 -8.04 -13.18
N LEU A 27 2.28 -7.31 -13.50
CA LEU A 27 0.91 -7.83 -13.40
C LEU A 27 0.65 -8.93 -14.43
N LYS A 28 1.03 -8.69 -15.69
CA LYS A 28 0.92 -9.72 -16.75
C LYS A 28 1.77 -10.96 -16.42
N HIS A 29 2.96 -10.78 -15.84
CA HIS A 29 3.82 -11.90 -15.44
C HIS A 29 3.22 -12.68 -14.27
N LEU A 30 2.58 -12.00 -13.31
CA LEU A 30 1.90 -12.63 -12.19
C LEU A 30 0.70 -13.47 -12.65
N VAL A 31 -0.15 -12.94 -13.53
CA VAL A 31 -1.30 -13.67 -14.09
C VAL A 31 -0.83 -14.84 -14.96
N LEU A 32 0.23 -14.66 -15.77
CA LEU A 32 0.80 -15.73 -16.58
C LEU A 32 1.41 -16.83 -15.70
N LEU A 33 2.13 -16.47 -14.64
CA LEU A 33 2.68 -17.42 -13.67
C LEU A 33 1.56 -18.21 -12.99
N ALA A 34 0.52 -17.54 -12.54
CA ALA A 34 -0.62 -18.17 -11.87
C ALA A 34 -1.35 -19.16 -12.77
N THR A 35 -1.66 -18.76 -14.01
CA THR A 35 -2.31 -19.64 -14.99
C THR A 35 -1.42 -20.84 -15.35
N MET A 36 -0.11 -20.63 -15.57
CA MET A 36 0.83 -21.73 -15.79
C MET A 36 0.91 -22.67 -14.59
N ALA A 37 0.96 -22.15 -13.36
CA ALA A 37 0.97 -22.96 -12.15
C ALA A 37 -0.30 -23.80 -12.02
N THR A 38 -1.48 -23.24 -12.31
CA THR A 38 -2.75 -23.98 -12.31
C THR A 38 -2.76 -25.11 -13.33
N LEU A 39 -2.28 -24.87 -14.55
CA LEU A 39 -2.20 -25.91 -15.59
C LEU A 39 -1.26 -27.05 -15.19
N VAL A 40 -0.08 -26.71 -14.64
CA VAL A 40 0.91 -27.70 -14.18
C VAL A 40 0.35 -28.52 -13.03
N VAL A 41 -0.23 -27.89 -12.01
CA VAL A 41 -0.83 -28.60 -10.88
C VAL A 41 -2.00 -29.47 -11.35
N GLY A 42 -2.87 -28.96 -12.23
CA GLY A 42 -3.98 -29.74 -12.77
C GLY A 42 -3.52 -30.99 -13.53
N LEU A 43 -2.43 -30.89 -14.30
CA LEU A 43 -1.84 -32.03 -14.98
C LEU A 43 -1.24 -33.03 -13.98
N ILE A 44 -0.55 -32.56 -12.93
CA ILE A 44 -0.01 -33.42 -11.87
C ILE A 44 -1.14 -34.14 -11.11
N LEU A 45 -2.24 -33.45 -10.83
CA LEU A 45 -3.41 -34.03 -10.16
C LEU A 45 -4.02 -35.17 -11.00
N PHE A 46 -4.07 -35.03 -12.33
CA PHE A 46 -4.48 -36.10 -13.23
C PHE A 46 -3.55 -37.33 -13.16
N LEU A 47 -2.24 -37.14 -12.97
CA LEU A 47 -1.29 -38.27 -12.90
C LEU A 47 -1.33 -39.00 -11.54
N ILE A 48 -1.58 -38.27 -10.45
CA ILE A 48 -1.41 -38.79 -9.09
C ILE A 48 -2.71 -39.24 -8.43
N ASP A 49 -3.85 -38.73 -8.91
CA ASP A 49 -5.14 -38.93 -8.24
C ASP A 49 -6.09 -39.80 -9.08
N PRO A 50 -6.54 -40.96 -8.55
CA PRO A 50 -7.41 -41.87 -9.29
C PRO A 50 -8.83 -41.33 -9.51
N ASN A 51 -9.24 -40.29 -8.77
CA ASN A 51 -10.55 -39.67 -8.98
C ASN A 51 -10.61 -38.85 -10.28
N ILE A 52 -9.47 -38.33 -10.72
CA ILE A 52 -9.38 -37.45 -11.88
C ILE A 52 -9.20 -38.30 -13.15
N LYS A 53 -10.27 -38.41 -13.94
CA LYS A 53 -10.31 -39.33 -15.08
C LYS A 53 -9.75 -38.74 -16.37
N SER A 54 -9.68 -37.42 -16.50
CA SER A 54 -9.13 -36.76 -17.69
C SER A 54 -8.20 -35.59 -17.32
N PRO A 55 -7.26 -35.22 -18.22
CA PRO A 55 -6.41 -34.05 -18.01
C PRO A 55 -7.20 -32.74 -17.85
N LEU A 56 -8.33 -32.64 -18.56
CA LEU A 56 -9.21 -31.49 -18.48
C LEU A 56 -9.90 -31.40 -17.11
N ASP A 57 -10.30 -32.53 -16.53
CA ASP A 57 -10.87 -32.57 -15.18
C ASP A 57 -9.84 -32.14 -14.12
N GLY A 58 -8.57 -32.50 -14.32
CA GLY A 58 -7.46 -32.08 -13.46
C GLY A 58 -7.22 -30.57 -13.52
N ILE A 59 -7.17 -30.01 -14.73
CA ILE A 59 -7.05 -28.56 -14.96
C ILE A 59 -8.27 -27.83 -14.39
N TRP A 60 -9.47 -28.36 -14.61
CA TRP A 60 -10.71 -27.82 -14.05
C TRP A 60 -10.62 -27.76 -12.53
N SER A 61 -10.36 -28.90 -11.87
CA SER A 61 -10.23 -29.00 -10.41
C SER A 61 -9.22 -28.00 -9.85
N ALA A 62 -8.04 -27.88 -10.48
CA ALA A 62 -7.03 -26.90 -10.11
C ALA A 62 -7.51 -25.46 -10.32
N TRP A 63 -8.21 -25.17 -11.42
CA TRP A 63 -8.77 -23.85 -11.70
C TRP A 63 -9.77 -23.40 -10.65
N VAL A 64 -10.77 -24.25 -10.34
CA VAL A 64 -11.81 -23.92 -9.36
C VAL A 64 -11.23 -23.74 -7.95
N THR A 65 -10.17 -24.48 -7.63
CA THR A 65 -9.45 -24.42 -6.36
C THR A 65 -8.61 -23.14 -6.26
N MET A 66 -7.85 -22.81 -7.31
CA MET A 66 -7.05 -21.59 -7.39
C MET A 66 -7.91 -20.33 -7.23
N THR A 67 -9.10 -20.31 -7.84
CA THR A 67 -10.06 -19.21 -7.73
C THR A 67 -10.88 -19.22 -6.43
N HIS A 68 -10.67 -20.18 -5.54
CA HIS A 68 -11.44 -20.37 -4.30
C HIS A 68 -12.96 -20.56 -4.51
N VAL A 69 -13.37 -20.96 -5.71
CA VAL A 69 -14.79 -21.21 -6.00
C VAL A 69 -15.21 -22.58 -5.46
N GLY A 70 -14.36 -23.60 -5.64
CA GLY A 70 -14.51 -24.91 -5.03
C GLY A 70 -15.86 -25.60 -5.25
N PHE A 71 -16.29 -25.81 -6.49
CA PHE A 71 -17.57 -26.48 -6.80
C PHE A 71 -17.69 -27.89 -6.18
N GLY A 72 -16.58 -28.59 -5.98
CA GLY A 72 -16.56 -29.90 -5.32
C GLY A 72 -17.01 -31.06 -6.21
N ASP A 73 -17.20 -30.82 -7.50
CA ASP A 73 -17.57 -31.81 -8.52
C ASP A 73 -16.41 -32.73 -8.89
N VAL A 74 -15.21 -32.18 -9.05
CA VAL A 74 -13.96 -32.92 -9.27
C VAL A 74 -12.94 -32.48 -8.22
N VAL A 75 -12.56 -33.38 -7.33
CA VAL A 75 -11.62 -33.11 -6.24
C VAL A 75 -10.63 -34.26 -6.05
N PRO A 76 -9.36 -33.97 -5.72
CA PRO A 76 -8.40 -35.01 -5.41
C PRO A 76 -8.77 -35.73 -4.11
N VAL A 77 -8.77 -37.06 -4.15
CA VAL A 77 -9.06 -37.91 -2.98
C VAL A 77 -7.79 -38.54 -2.40
N SER A 78 -6.71 -38.60 -3.18
CA SER A 78 -5.42 -39.13 -2.76
C SER A 78 -4.74 -38.22 -1.73
N PHE A 79 -3.90 -38.79 -0.89
CA PHE A 79 -3.14 -38.04 0.10
C PHE A 79 -2.27 -36.95 -0.56
N PHE A 80 -1.51 -37.32 -1.61
CA PHE A 80 -0.65 -36.39 -2.33
C PHE A 80 -1.44 -35.35 -3.13
N GLY A 81 -2.58 -35.73 -3.73
CA GLY A 81 -3.47 -34.81 -4.43
C GLY A 81 -4.05 -33.75 -3.49
N ARG A 82 -4.46 -34.15 -2.28
CA ARG A 82 -4.91 -33.20 -1.23
C ARG A 82 -3.80 -32.27 -0.77
N LEU A 83 -2.57 -32.78 -0.64
CA LEU A 83 -1.42 -31.96 -0.27
C LEU A 83 -1.11 -30.90 -1.35
N LEU A 84 -1.17 -31.27 -2.63
CA LEU A 84 -1.03 -30.32 -3.75
C LEU A 84 -2.17 -29.31 -3.79
N ALA A 85 -3.42 -29.74 -3.60
CA ALA A 85 -4.56 -28.84 -3.55
C ALA A 85 -4.45 -27.85 -2.38
N ALA A 86 -4.00 -28.29 -1.20
CA ALA A 86 -3.76 -27.41 -0.07
C ALA A 86 -2.67 -26.36 -0.38
N GLY A 87 -1.57 -26.76 -1.04
CA GLY A 87 -0.56 -25.83 -1.53
C GLY A 87 -1.10 -24.82 -2.54
N LEU A 88 -1.97 -25.28 -3.46
CA LEU A 88 -2.61 -24.43 -4.47
C LEU A 88 -3.55 -23.39 -3.83
N ILE A 89 -4.28 -23.75 -2.77
CA ILE A 89 -5.12 -22.82 -2.00
C ILE A 89 -4.26 -21.69 -1.41
N LEU A 90 -3.16 -22.04 -0.72
CA LEU A 90 -2.24 -21.04 -0.16
C LEU A 90 -1.65 -20.13 -1.24
N PHE A 91 -1.26 -20.70 -2.38
CA PHE A 91 -0.78 -19.93 -3.51
C PHE A 91 -1.86 -18.97 -4.07
N GLY A 92 -3.10 -19.44 -4.18
CA GLY A 92 -4.23 -18.61 -4.59
C GLY A 92 -4.47 -17.44 -3.64
N LEU A 93 -4.35 -17.63 -2.32
CA LEU A 93 -4.49 -16.54 -1.33
C LEU A 93 -3.43 -15.45 -1.54
N VAL A 94 -2.17 -15.85 -1.73
CA VAL A 94 -1.07 -14.92 -1.99
C VAL A 94 -1.30 -14.20 -3.33
N PHE A 95 -1.72 -14.93 -4.36
CA PHE A 95 -2.03 -14.38 -5.67
C PHE A 95 -3.14 -13.32 -5.61
N PHE A 96 -4.28 -13.62 -4.98
CA PHE A 96 -5.40 -12.67 -4.85
C PHE A 96 -5.03 -11.44 -4.02
N SER A 97 -4.23 -11.62 -2.97
CA SER A 97 -3.71 -10.51 -2.15
C SER A 97 -2.86 -9.55 -2.99
N LEU A 98 -1.91 -10.10 -3.75
CA LEU A 98 -1.02 -9.31 -4.61
C LEU A 98 -1.77 -8.71 -5.81
N PHE A 99 -2.70 -9.46 -6.40
CA PHE A 99 -3.58 -8.97 -7.46
C PHE A 99 -4.39 -7.76 -7.00
N THR A 100 -5.00 -7.84 -5.81
CA THR A 100 -5.74 -6.73 -5.19
C THR A 100 -4.82 -5.55 -4.89
N ALA A 101 -3.62 -5.78 -4.37
CA ALA A 101 -2.65 -4.73 -4.11
C ALA A 101 -2.20 -4.00 -5.39
N LEU A 102 -1.95 -4.74 -6.47
CA LEU A 102 -1.57 -4.17 -7.77
C LEU A 102 -2.72 -3.36 -8.39
N ILE A 103 -3.96 -3.83 -8.27
CA ILE A 103 -5.14 -3.06 -8.69
C ILE A 103 -5.28 -1.80 -7.84
N SER A 104 -5.12 -1.91 -6.53
CA SER A 104 -5.15 -0.77 -5.61
C SER A 104 -4.10 0.26 -6.01
N VAL A 105 -2.85 -0.14 -6.27
CA VAL A 105 -1.78 0.74 -6.75
C VAL A 105 -2.10 1.35 -8.12
N ALA A 106 -2.74 0.61 -9.04
CA ALA A 106 -3.14 1.18 -10.33
C ALA A 106 -4.26 2.22 -10.19
N LEU A 107 -5.24 1.96 -9.30
CA LEU A 107 -6.31 2.90 -8.97
C LEU A 107 -5.76 4.14 -8.25
N ILE A 108 -4.88 3.92 -7.27
CA ILE A 108 -4.20 4.98 -6.52
C ILE A 108 -3.18 5.70 -7.38
N GLY A 109 -2.59 5.05 -8.39
CA GLY A 109 -1.59 5.62 -9.30
C GLY A 109 -2.09 6.89 -9.99
N ARG A 110 -3.41 6.95 -10.21
CA ARG A 110 -4.09 8.12 -10.73
C ARG A 110 -4.35 9.22 -9.69
N ASN A 111 -4.36 8.84 -8.42
CA ASN A 111 -4.36 9.72 -7.26
C ASN A 111 -2.96 9.81 -6.63
N MET A 112 -1.88 9.37 -7.29
CA MET A 112 -0.55 9.31 -6.66
C MET A 112 0.02 10.72 -6.43
N HIS A 113 -0.58 11.72 -7.09
CA HIS A 113 -0.46 13.11 -6.69
C HIS A 113 -0.90 13.31 -5.22
N VAL A 114 -1.96 12.67 -4.74
CA VAL A 114 -2.50 12.80 -3.36
C VAL A 114 -1.62 12.08 -2.33
N LEU A 115 -1.17 10.84 -2.57
CA LEU A 115 -0.28 10.14 -1.63
C LEU A 115 1.13 10.77 -1.57
N GLY A 116 1.64 11.31 -2.68
CA GLY A 116 2.90 12.05 -2.70
C GLY A 116 2.78 13.46 -2.10
N MET A 117 1.66 14.15 -2.35
CA MET A 117 1.36 15.46 -1.75
C MET A 117 1.16 15.36 -0.24
N ASP A 118 0.46 14.35 0.28
CA ASP A 118 0.27 14.18 1.72
C ASP A 118 1.62 13.92 2.41
N VAL A 119 2.48 13.07 1.85
CA VAL A 119 3.80 12.80 2.45
C VAL A 119 4.70 14.04 2.42
N GLN A 120 4.72 14.80 1.32
CA GLN A 120 5.48 16.05 1.26
C GLN A 120 4.93 17.14 2.18
N GLN A 121 3.60 17.24 2.32
CA GLN A 121 2.97 18.20 3.22
C GLN A 121 3.24 17.87 4.68
N ILE A 122 3.19 16.59 5.06
CA ILE A 122 3.56 16.11 6.41
C ILE A 122 5.03 16.41 6.70
N GLU A 123 5.93 16.21 5.73
CA GLU A 123 7.35 16.50 5.88
C GLU A 123 7.62 18.02 6.02
N GLN A 124 6.90 18.86 5.25
CA GLN A 124 6.95 20.32 5.39
C GLN A 124 6.36 20.82 6.71
N GLU A 125 5.22 20.29 7.15
CA GLU A 125 4.61 20.64 8.44
C GLU A 125 5.54 20.27 9.59
N THR A 126 6.16 19.09 9.54
CA THR A 126 7.17 18.64 10.51
C THR A 126 8.39 19.59 10.52
N GLY A 127 8.91 19.98 9.37
CA GLY A 127 10.01 20.94 9.26
C GLY A 127 9.66 22.35 9.77
N ARG A 128 8.41 22.80 9.57
CA ARG A 128 7.92 24.09 10.10
C ARG A 128 7.79 24.07 11.62
N ILE A 129 7.31 22.97 12.20
CA ILE A 129 7.20 22.81 13.65
C ILE A 129 8.59 22.88 14.29
N GLN A 130 9.57 22.16 13.72
CA GLN A 130 10.94 22.13 14.23
C GLN A 130 11.64 23.51 14.16
N THR A 131 11.38 24.26 13.09
CA THR A 131 11.88 25.65 12.94
C THR A 131 11.21 26.61 13.92
N GLY A 132 9.90 26.43 14.16
CA GLY A 132 9.14 27.20 15.14
C GLY A 132 9.63 26.97 16.57
N GLU A 133 9.87 25.71 16.92
CA GLU A 133 10.42 25.31 18.22
C GLU A 133 11.78 25.97 18.49
N SER A 134 12.69 25.94 17.51
CA SER A 134 14.02 26.56 17.62
C SER A 134 13.94 28.07 17.86
N ARG A 135 13.03 28.77 17.17
CA ARG A 135 12.81 30.22 17.35
C ARG A 135 12.24 30.56 18.72
N ILE A 136 11.28 29.77 19.21
CA ILE A 136 10.69 30.00 20.52
C ILE A 136 11.74 29.84 21.62
N LEU A 137 12.59 28.81 21.52
CA LEU A 137 13.69 28.59 22.46
C LEU A 137 14.72 29.74 22.44
N GLU A 138 15.02 30.30 21.26
CA GLU A 138 15.93 31.44 21.13
C GLU A 138 15.35 32.74 21.71
N GLU A 139 14.06 33.02 21.47
CA GLU A 139 13.38 34.17 22.07
C GLU A 139 13.26 34.03 23.60
N LEU A 140 13.01 32.82 24.10
CA LEU A 140 13.01 32.54 25.54
C LEU A 140 14.38 32.79 26.16
N ALA A 141 15.46 32.34 25.53
CA ALA A 141 16.83 32.58 25.98
C ALA A 141 17.15 34.09 26.03
N ARG A 142 16.75 34.83 25.00
CA ARG A 142 16.95 36.28 24.90
C ARG A 142 16.16 37.08 25.95
N LEU A 143 14.91 36.69 26.23
CA LEU A 143 14.11 37.31 27.28
C LEU A 143 14.73 37.09 28.66
N HIS A 144 15.26 35.88 28.90
CA HIS A 144 15.96 35.56 30.13
C HIS A 144 17.19 36.46 30.35
N GLU A 145 17.99 36.66 29.30
CA GLU A 145 19.19 37.49 29.36
C GLU A 145 18.86 38.99 29.58
N ARG A 146 17.78 39.49 28.97
CA ARG A 146 17.28 40.85 29.20
C ARG A 146 16.83 41.08 30.64
N MET A 147 16.11 40.13 31.22
CA MET A 147 15.67 40.23 32.61
C MET A 147 16.88 40.25 33.56
N ALA A 148 17.87 39.37 33.34
CA ALA A 148 19.10 39.35 34.14
C ALA A 148 19.90 40.66 34.03
N ALA A 149 19.95 41.28 32.85
CA ALA A 149 20.62 42.56 32.65
C ALA A 149 19.89 43.72 33.36
N LEU A 150 18.55 43.74 33.31
CA LEU A 150 17.73 44.71 34.03
C LEU A 150 17.86 44.57 35.54
N GLU A 151 17.88 43.34 36.06
CA GLU A 151 18.09 43.06 37.48
C GLU A 151 19.45 43.60 37.95
N LYS A 152 20.51 43.40 37.15
CA LYS A 152 21.85 43.94 37.44
C LYS A 152 21.93 45.46 37.41
N GLN A 153 21.19 46.12 36.49
CA GLN A 153 21.11 47.59 36.43
C GLN A 153 20.34 48.16 37.62
N LEU A 154 19.25 47.50 38.01
CA LEU A 154 18.47 47.87 39.21
C LEU A 154 19.32 47.69 40.48
N SER A 155 20.06 46.60 40.62
CA SER A 155 20.93 46.38 41.77
C SER A 155 22.06 47.42 41.84
N SER A 156 22.71 47.75 40.72
CA SER A 156 23.75 48.79 40.71
C SER A 156 23.21 50.19 41.03
N ASN A 157 22.01 50.53 40.54
CA ASN A 157 21.40 51.83 40.79
C ASN A 157 20.93 51.97 42.24
N THR A 158 20.46 50.88 42.84
CA THR A 158 20.05 50.83 44.26
C THR A 158 21.24 50.97 45.21
N ASP A 159 22.39 50.39 44.88
CA ASP A 159 23.63 50.55 45.67
C ASP A 159 24.20 51.97 45.54
N GLN A 160 24.06 52.62 44.37
CA GLN A 160 24.49 53.99 44.16
C GLN A 160 23.66 54.98 44.99
N ASP A 161 22.34 54.79 45.07
CA ASP A 161 21.43 55.62 45.87
C ASP A 161 21.66 55.45 47.40
N ARG A 162 22.14 54.28 47.83
CA ARG A 162 22.57 54.04 49.23
C ARG A 162 23.94 54.61 49.60
N SER A 163 24.79 54.94 48.63
CA SER A 163 26.12 55.51 48.88
C SER A 163 26.14 57.05 48.96
N VAL A 164 25.04 57.70 48.56
CA VAL A 164 24.89 59.16 48.49
C VAL A 164 24.07 59.72 49.67
N ASN A 165 23.41 58.85 50.45
CA ASN A 165 22.80 59.14 51.75
C ASN A 165 23.66 58.61 52.89
#